data_AF-A0AA39RQ73-F1
#
_entry.id   AF-A0AA39RQ73-F1
#
_cell.length_a   1.000
_cell.length_b   1.000
_cell.length_c   1.000
_cell.angle_alpha   90.00
_cell.angle_beta   90.00
_cell.angle_gamma   90.00
#
_symmetry.space_group_name_H-M   'P 1'
#
loop_
_entity.id
_entity.type
_entity.pdbx_description
1 polymer ?
#
loop_
_entity_poly.entity_id
_entity_poly.type
_entity_poly.pdbx_seq_one_letter_code
_entity_poly.pdbx_strand_id
1 'polypeptide(L)'
;MEFVDDLLTFEELGLHLRSQGCHVANLSSLDFTAKSGINGCLRSLLRQFVMASLDAADISILASWYREQGNYGNPVVVIVEDIERCCGSVLSGFILMLSELVFKVPVILIMGVATTLDSPRNILPSDVLQHLNPCKFTLGTPTERIDAVIEAVLVKPCSGFSISHKVALFLRNYFARQDGTLTSFIRALKIACVQHFSMEPLSFILGGLSSEEDGQVLQDGLLLQMVFKHAFDLPSYARNKPREHNGESFTRGLSELKKLQKHRGIMVLCLYEAGKYDKIRLLDLLCEALDPDLYNFRTIDTGTELEEDPSPFSSNYSCHQQYPVFRKGGFIGQAVRKVRDLPIVQLCKLLQRWEELTVDVIKIHEKLKELRSVLKPENGKSSKEDMANISKRHASRSQLYMEDTKAVYEKAAILMECMVR
;
A
#
# COMPACT_ATOMS: atom_id res chain seq x y z
N MET A 1 -20.92 -3.90 0.02
CA MET A 1 -21.03 -2.47 0.38
C MET A 1 -19.65 -1.85 0.25
N GLU A 2 -19.16 -1.75 -1.00
CA GLU A 2 -17.87 -1.14 -1.40
C GLU A 2 -18.08 0.05 -2.37
N PHE A 3 -19.35 0.31 -2.72
CA PHE A 3 -19.79 1.27 -3.73
C PHE A 3 -19.27 2.70 -3.51
N VAL A 4 -19.05 3.11 -2.25
CA VAL A 4 -18.62 4.48 -1.94
C VAL A 4 -17.18 4.75 -2.40
N ASP A 5 -16.29 3.77 -2.26
CA ASP A 5 -14.88 3.95 -2.62
C ASP A 5 -14.69 3.89 -4.15
N ASP A 6 -15.53 3.11 -4.84
CA ASP A 6 -15.41 2.90 -6.28
C ASP A 6 -16.12 3.99 -7.11
N LEU A 7 -17.10 4.69 -6.53
CA LEU A 7 -17.75 5.83 -7.17
C LEU A 7 -16.75 6.94 -7.53
N LEU A 8 -15.84 7.28 -6.61
CA LEU A 8 -14.75 8.23 -6.86
C LEU A 8 -13.81 7.73 -7.96
N THR A 9 -13.59 6.41 -8.04
CA THR A 9 -12.74 5.82 -9.07
C THR A 9 -13.33 6.04 -10.47
N PHE A 10 -14.65 5.88 -10.63
CA PHE A 10 -15.31 6.15 -11.91
C PHE A 10 -15.34 7.65 -12.27
N GLU A 11 -15.48 8.52 -11.27
CA GLU A 11 -15.39 9.97 -11.48
C GLU A 11 -14.00 10.38 -11.97
N GLU A 12 -12.94 9.95 -11.29
CA GLU A 12 -11.54 10.21 -11.68
C GLU A 12 -11.21 9.62 -13.05
N LEU A 13 -11.65 8.39 -13.33
CA LEU A 13 -11.50 7.76 -14.64
C LEU A 13 -12.19 8.57 -15.73
N GLY A 14 -13.41 9.06 -15.47
CA GLY A 14 -14.14 9.88 -16.41
C GLY A 14 -13.45 11.20 -16.71
N LEU A 15 -12.90 11.87 -15.69
CA LEU A 15 -12.07 13.07 -15.87
C LEU A 15 -10.81 12.79 -16.67
N HIS A 16 -10.12 11.70 -16.37
CA HIS A 16 -8.92 11.29 -17.10
C HIS A 16 -9.22 11.04 -18.58
N LEU A 17 -10.25 10.25 -18.88
CA LEU A 17 -10.64 9.95 -20.26
C LEU A 17 -11.07 11.21 -21.04
N ARG A 18 -11.79 12.14 -20.40
CA ARG A 18 -12.11 13.45 -20.99
C ARG A 18 -10.86 14.26 -21.31
N SER A 19 -9.85 14.24 -20.43
CA SER A 19 -8.57 14.92 -20.67
C SER A 19 -7.80 14.34 -21.86
N GLN A 20 -8.05 13.07 -22.21
CA GLN A 20 -7.50 12.38 -23.38
C GLN A 20 -8.36 12.54 -24.65
N GLY A 21 -9.40 13.39 -24.60
CA GLY A 21 -10.26 13.67 -25.74
C GLY A 21 -11.46 12.73 -25.91
N CYS A 22 -11.74 11.84 -24.95
CA CYS A 22 -12.92 10.97 -25.01
C CYS A 22 -14.19 11.71 -24.57
N HIS A 23 -15.33 11.36 -25.16
CA HIS A 23 -16.65 11.82 -24.69
C HIS A 23 -17.17 10.85 -23.63
N VAL A 24 -17.24 11.27 -22.37
CA VAL A 24 -17.56 10.35 -21.25
C VAL A 24 -18.87 10.72 -20.57
N ALA A 25 -19.76 9.73 -20.44
CA ALA A 25 -20.97 9.81 -19.63
C ALA A 25 -20.99 8.74 -18.54
N ASN A 26 -21.40 9.12 -17.32
CA ASN A 26 -21.52 8.22 -16.18
C ASN A 26 -23.00 7.95 -15.89
N LEU A 27 -23.39 6.69 -15.88
CA LEU A 27 -24.75 6.23 -15.61
C LEU A 27 -24.75 5.38 -14.35
N SER A 28 -25.67 5.71 -13.45
CA SER A 28 -25.89 5.00 -12.20
C SER A 28 -26.94 3.90 -12.39
N SER A 29 -27.07 3.00 -11.43
CA SER A 29 -28.15 2.00 -11.42
C SER A 29 -29.56 2.61 -11.41
N LEU A 30 -29.71 3.87 -10.95
CA LEU A 30 -30.98 4.59 -10.97
C LEU A 30 -31.45 4.95 -12.39
N ASP A 31 -30.51 5.01 -13.34
CA ASP A 31 -30.83 5.27 -14.74
C ASP A 31 -31.41 4.03 -15.45
N PHE A 32 -31.18 2.84 -14.88
CA PHE A 32 -31.60 1.53 -15.42
C PHE A 32 -32.77 0.93 -14.65
N THR A 33 -33.78 1.72 -14.29
CA THR A 33 -34.97 1.20 -13.58
C THR A 33 -36.03 0.68 -14.55
N ALA A 34 -36.78 -0.35 -14.14
CA ALA A 34 -37.92 -0.85 -14.91
C ALA A 34 -39.00 0.21 -15.15
N LYS A 35 -39.15 1.18 -14.24
CA LYS A 35 -40.14 2.27 -14.33
C LYS A 35 -39.83 3.25 -15.47
N SER A 36 -38.55 3.60 -15.63
CA SER A 36 -38.11 4.53 -16.66
C SER A 36 -37.86 3.84 -18.01
N GLY A 37 -37.66 2.52 -18.00
CA GLY A 37 -37.27 1.76 -19.17
C GLY A 37 -35.97 2.31 -19.79
N ILE A 38 -35.76 2.01 -21.08
CA ILE A 38 -34.57 2.44 -21.83
C ILE A 38 -34.53 3.97 -22.00
N ASN A 39 -35.70 4.62 -22.01
CA ASN A 39 -35.79 6.08 -22.11
C ASN A 39 -35.14 6.78 -20.91
N GLY A 40 -35.08 6.15 -19.73
CA GLY A 40 -34.40 6.68 -18.55
C GLY A 40 -32.90 6.85 -18.78
N CYS A 41 -32.21 5.74 -19.08
CA CYS A 41 -30.78 5.75 -19.32
C CYS A 41 -30.40 6.56 -20.56
N LEU A 42 -31.21 6.50 -21.63
CA LEU A 42 -30.98 7.31 -22.83
C LEU A 42 -31.11 8.81 -22.57
N ARG A 43 -32.12 9.26 -21.81
CA ARG A 43 -32.23 10.68 -21.40
C ARG A 43 -31.03 11.11 -20.59
N SER A 44 -30.59 10.28 -19.64
CA SER A 44 -29.43 10.59 -18.79
C SER A 44 -28.14 10.70 -19.60
N LEU A 45 -27.94 9.78 -20.56
CA LEU A 45 -26.83 9.81 -21.51
C LEU A 45 -26.84 11.08 -22.36
N LEU A 46 -27.95 11.36 -23.03
CA LEU A 46 -28.07 12.50 -23.93
C LEU A 46 -27.96 13.83 -23.19
N ARG A 47 -28.49 13.93 -21.95
CA ARG A 47 -28.34 15.12 -21.11
C ARG A 47 -26.87 15.46 -20.84
N GLN A 48 -26.02 14.45 -20.67
CA GLN A 48 -24.59 14.65 -20.40
C GLN A 48 -23.80 15.12 -21.63
N PHE A 49 -24.23 14.77 -22.84
CA PHE A 49 -23.54 15.17 -24.08
C PHE A 49 -24.13 16.41 -24.76
N VAL A 50 -25.45 16.50 -24.83
CA VAL A 50 -26.18 17.53 -25.59
C VAL A 50 -26.55 18.72 -24.69
N MET A 51 -26.47 18.58 -23.37
CA MET A 51 -26.78 19.62 -22.37
C MET A 51 -28.14 20.31 -22.55
N ALA A 52 -29.12 19.61 -23.15
CA ALA A 52 -30.48 20.11 -23.39
C ALA A 52 -31.53 19.26 -22.66
N SER A 53 -32.64 19.88 -22.24
CA SER A 53 -33.83 19.16 -21.80
C SER A 53 -34.49 18.50 -23.01
N LEU A 54 -34.50 17.17 -23.05
CA LEU A 54 -35.07 16.41 -24.16
C LEU A 54 -36.45 15.88 -23.80
N ASP A 55 -37.48 16.41 -24.47
CA ASP A 55 -38.87 15.93 -24.33
C ASP A 55 -39.01 14.47 -24.82
N ALA A 56 -38.32 14.15 -25.93
CA ALA A 56 -38.18 12.80 -26.46
C ALA A 56 -36.70 12.41 -26.55
N ALA A 57 -36.34 11.28 -25.95
CA ALA A 57 -35.01 10.70 -26.07
C ALA A 57 -34.99 9.72 -27.24
N ASP A 58 -34.19 10.04 -28.26
CA ASP A 58 -33.94 9.19 -29.41
C ASP A 58 -32.43 9.04 -29.59
N ILE A 59 -32.01 7.81 -29.82
CA ILE A 59 -30.62 7.43 -30.05
C ILE A 59 -30.05 8.09 -31.33
N SER A 60 -30.92 8.46 -32.29
CA SER A 60 -30.55 9.22 -33.47
C SER A 60 -29.95 10.60 -33.15
N ILE A 61 -30.33 11.20 -32.01
CA ILE A 61 -29.80 12.47 -31.51
C ILE A 61 -28.31 12.34 -31.19
N LEU A 62 -27.91 11.23 -30.55
CA LEU A 62 -26.49 10.95 -30.27
C LEU A 62 -25.68 10.86 -31.55
N ALA A 63 -26.20 10.19 -32.58
CA ALA A 63 -25.54 10.06 -33.87
C ALA A 63 -25.48 11.38 -34.65
N SER A 64 -26.45 12.27 -34.46
CA SER A 64 -26.40 13.63 -35.02
C SER A 64 -25.33 14.47 -34.32
N TRP A 65 -25.37 14.52 -32.99
CA TRP A 65 -24.41 15.24 -32.16
C TRP A 65 -22.97 14.80 -32.41
N TYR A 66 -22.74 13.49 -32.56
CA TYR A 66 -21.40 12.95 -32.85
C TYR A 66 -20.84 13.40 -34.21
N ARG A 67 -21.71 13.71 -35.18
CA ARG A 67 -21.31 14.19 -36.52
C ARG A 67 -21.03 15.69 -36.56
N GLU A 68 -21.31 16.43 -35.49
CA GLU A 68 -21.00 17.86 -35.40
C GLU A 68 -19.48 18.10 -35.38
N GLN A 69 -19.05 19.25 -35.92
CA GLN A 69 -17.64 19.60 -35.98
C GLN A 69 -17.04 19.68 -34.56
N GLY A 70 -15.96 18.93 -34.33
CA GLY A 70 -15.27 18.87 -33.03
C GLY A 70 -15.58 17.61 -32.20
N ASN A 71 -16.69 16.91 -32.48
CA ASN A 71 -17.04 15.67 -31.78
C ASN A 71 -16.56 14.43 -32.53
N TYR A 72 -16.54 14.49 -33.86
CA TYR A 72 -16.19 13.38 -34.73
C TYR A 72 -14.71 12.98 -34.59
N GLY A 73 -14.47 11.66 -34.47
CA GLY A 73 -13.13 11.07 -34.34
C GLY A 73 -12.75 10.67 -32.91
N ASN A 74 -13.54 11.09 -31.92
CA ASN A 74 -13.31 10.77 -30.51
C ASN A 74 -14.23 9.65 -30.02
N PRO A 75 -13.75 8.68 -29.23
CA PRO A 75 -14.60 7.61 -28.72
C PRO A 75 -15.65 8.13 -27.73
N VAL A 76 -16.86 7.53 -27.78
CA VAL A 76 -17.92 7.75 -26.80
C VAL A 76 -17.84 6.66 -25.75
N VAL A 77 -17.46 7.03 -24.54
CA VAL A 77 -17.34 6.12 -23.40
C VAL A 77 -18.56 6.28 -22.50
N VAL A 78 -19.27 5.18 -22.27
CA VAL A 78 -20.38 5.11 -21.32
C VAL A 78 -19.91 4.27 -20.13
N ILE A 79 -19.89 4.86 -18.94
CA ILE A 79 -19.56 4.18 -17.70
C ILE A 79 -20.87 3.83 -16.98
N VAL A 80 -21.08 2.55 -16.68
CA VAL A 80 -22.20 2.07 -15.86
C VAL A 80 -21.63 1.61 -14.54
N GLU A 81 -21.87 2.38 -13.47
CA GLU A 81 -21.15 2.27 -12.19
C GLU A 81 -21.36 0.93 -11.46
N ASP A 82 -22.57 0.36 -11.55
CA ASP A 82 -22.92 -0.91 -10.90
C ASP A 82 -23.99 -1.63 -11.71
N ILE A 83 -23.57 -2.59 -12.54
CA ILE A 83 -24.49 -3.35 -13.39
C ILE A 83 -25.37 -4.31 -12.58
N GLU A 84 -24.96 -4.70 -11.38
CA GLU A 84 -25.63 -5.71 -10.56
C GLU A 84 -26.90 -5.15 -9.92
N ARG A 85 -26.97 -3.82 -9.80
CA ARG A 85 -28.16 -3.10 -9.34
C ARG A 85 -29.08 -2.64 -10.47
N CYS A 86 -28.64 -2.76 -11.73
CA CYS A 86 -29.45 -2.39 -12.87
C CYS A 86 -30.59 -3.39 -13.11
N CYS A 87 -31.69 -2.93 -13.69
CA CYS A 87 -32.69 -3.84 -14.24
C CYS A 87 -32.11 -4.51 -15.50
N GLY A 88 -31.87 -5.82 -15.44
CA GLY A 88 -31.24 -6.59 -16.51
C GLY A 88 -31.90 -6.39 -17.88
N SER A 89 -33.23 -6.41 -17.96
CA SER A 89 -33.95 -6.19 -19.23
C SER A 89 -33.76 -4.79 -19.81
N VAL A 90 -33.66 -3.76 -18.97
CA VAL A 90 -33.42 -2.38 -19.41
C VAL A 90 -31.97 -2.23 -19.87
N LEU A 91 -31.01 -2.78 -19.12
CA LEU A 91 -29.60 -2.78 -19.48
C LEU A 91 -29.37 -3.54 -20.81
N SER A 92 -30.01 -4.69 -20.99
CA SER A 92 -29.98 -5.47 -22.24
C SER A 92 -30.50 -4.66 -23.42
N GLY A 93 -31.68 -4.05 -23.28
CA GLY A 93 -32.25 -3.22 -24.35
C GLY A 93 -31.38 -2.01 -24.69
N PHE A 94 -30.74 -1.41 -23.68
CA PHE A 94 -29.80 -0.31 -23.88
C PHE A 94 -28.53 -0.76 -24.62
N ILE A 95 -27.95 -1.92 -24.28
CA ILE A 95 -26.79 -2.47 -24.99
C ILE A 95 -27.11 -2.77 -26.45
N LEU A 96 -28.26 -3.39 -26.73
CA LEU A 96 -28.70 -3.68 -28.10
C LEU A 96 -28.88 -2.38 -28.89
N MET A 97 -29.52 -1.37 -28.31
CA MET A 97 -29.66 -0.04 -28.92
C MET A 97 -28.30 0.60 -29.25
N LEU A 98 -27.32 0.52 -28.34
CA LEU A 98 -25.97 1.02 -28.59
C LEU A 98 -25.25 0.21 -29.68
N SER A 99 -25.46 -1.10 -29.74
CA SER A 99 -24.81 -1.98 -30.73
C SER A 99 -25.19 -1.61 -32.17
N GLU A 100 -26.43 -1.16 -32.39
CA GLU A 100 -26.91 -0.67 -33.69
C GLU A 100 -26.21 0.62 -34.13
N LEU A 101 -25.66 1.40 -33.19
CA LEU A 101 -24.94 2.64 -33.45
C LEU A 101 -23.45 2.46 -33.75
N VAL A 102 -22.85 1.31 -33.48
CA VAL A 102 -21.38 1.14 -33.47
C VAL A 102 -20.74 1.53 -34.81
N PHE A 103 -21.44 1.34 -35.93
CA PHE A 103 -20.96 1.74 -37.26
C PHE A 103 -20.92 3.26 -37.49
N LYS A 104 -21.68 4.03 -36.71
CA LYS A 104 -21.77 5.50 -36.81
C LYS A 104 -21.01 6.19 -35.67
N VAL A 105 -20.97 5.59 -34.49
CA VAL A 105 -20.39 6.14 -33.27
C VAL A 105 -19.56 5.04 -32.59
N PRO A 106 -18.25 5.23 -32.38
CA PRO A 106 -17.42 4.28 -31.66
C PRO A 106 -17.74 4.31 -30.16
N VAL A 107 -18.66 3.46 -29.73
CA VAL A 107 -19.12 3.36 -28.34
C VAL A 107 -18.27 2.33 -27.57
N ILE A 108 -17.75 2.73 -26.41
CA ILE A 108 -17.06 1.88 -25.45
C ILE A 108 -17.87 1.85 -24.16
N LEU A 109 -18.17 0.66 -23.64
CA LEU A 109 -18.93 0.48 -22.41
C LEU A 109 -18.02 -0.01 -21.29
N ILE A 110 -17.91 0.77 -20.22
CA ILE A 110 -17.21 0.41 -18.99
C ILE A 110 -18.27 0.00 -17.98
N MET A 111 -18.19 -1.24 -17.48
CA MET A 111 -19.15 -1.79 -16.53
C MET A 111 -18.49 -2.02 -15.18
N GLY A 112 -18.99 -1.37 -14.14
CA GLY A 112 -18.64 -1.68 -12.76
C GLY A 112 -19.33 -2.96 -12.29
N VAL A 113 -18.54 -3.90 -11.80
CA VAL A 113 -18.99 -5.21 -11.30
C VAL A 113 -18.37 -5.42 -9.92
N ALA A 114 -19.19 -5.57 -8.88
CA ALA A 114 -18.70 -5.68 -7.51
C ALA A 114 -18.43 -7.13 -7.08
N THR A 115 -19.20 -8.11 -7.55
CA THR A 115 -19.09 -9.49 -7.04
C THR A 115 -18.07 -10.37 -7.77
N THR A 116 -18.47 -10.97 -8.89
CA THR A 116 -17.74 -12.05 -9.56
C THR A 116 -17.78 -11.87 -11.07
N LEU A 117 -16.83 -12.51 -11.75
CA LEU A 117 -16.63 -12.39 -13.18
C LEU A 117 -17.81 -12.89 -14.03
N ASP A 118 -18.65 -13.75 -13.45
CA ASP A 118 -19.84 -14.29 -14.10
C ASP A 118 -21.07 -13.38 -13.93
N SER A 119 -20.97 -12.30 -13.15
CA SER A 119 -22.09 -11.39 -12.90
C SER A 119 -22.70 -10.82 -14.20
N PRO A 120 -21.92 -10.34 -15.19
CA PRO A 120 -22.49 -9.94 -16.48
C PRO A 120 -23.24 -11.08 -17.19
N ARG A 121 -22.79 -12.34 -17.05
CA ARG A 121 -23.45 -13.51 -17.67
C ARG A 121 -24.74 -13.92 -16.94
N ASN A 122 -24.83 -13.59 -15.66
CA ASN A 122 -26.03 -13.82 -14.86
C ASN A 122 -27.10 -12.74 -15.10
N ILE A 123 -26.68 -11.53 -15.47
CA ILE A 123 -27.57 -10.37 -15.67
C ILE A 123 -27.99 -10.25 -17.14
N LEU A 124 -27.09 -10.51 -18.09
CA LEU A 124 -27.31 -10.32 -19.53
C LEU A 124 -27.58 -11.66 -20.23
N PRO A 125 -28.65 -11.73 -21.06
CA PRO A 125 -28.90 -12.85 -21.95
C PRO A 125 -27.75 -13.12 -22.94
N SER A 126 -27.65 -14.37 -23.42
CA SER A 126 -26.57 -14.80 -24.31
C SER A 126 -26.52 -14.05 -25.64
N ASP A 127 -27.67 -13.70 -26.20
CA ASP A 127 -27.80 -12.89 -27.42
C ASP A 127 -27.22 -11.49 -27.25
N VAL A 128 -27.42 -10.86 -26.09
CA VAL A 128 -26.84 -9.55 -25.79
C VAL A 128 -25.32 -9.64 -25.63
N LEU A 129 -24.83 -10.68 -24.95
CA LEU A 129 -23.40 -10.91 -24.75
C LEU A 129 -22.63 -11.09 -26.07
N GLN A 130 -23.26 -11.64 -27.11
CA GLN A 130 -22.64 -11.78 -28.44
C GLN A 130 -22.36 -10.44 -29.13
N HIS A 131 -23.00 -9.35 -28.69
CA HIS A 131 -22.77 -7.99 -29.20
C HIS A 131 -21.63 -7.27 -28.46
N LEU A 132 -21.04 -7.89 -27.43
CA LEU A 132 -19.98 -7.31 -26.63
C LEU A 132 -18.66 -8.05 -26.88
N ASN A 133 -17.55 -7.31 -26.88
CA ASN A 133 -16.20 -7.86 -26.85
C ASN A 133 -15.52 -7.48 -25.52
N PRO A 134 -15.78 -8.23 -24.42
CA PRO A 134 -15.38 -7.81 -23.08
C PRO A 134 -13.87 -7.95 -22.86
N CYS A 135 -13.27 -6.91 -22.27
CA CYS A 135 -11.93 -6.96 -21.70
C CYS A 135 -12.03 -6.77 -20.18
N LYS A 136 -11.25 -7.57 -19.43
CA LYS A 136 -11.31 -7.58 -17.97
C LYS A 136 -10.23 -6.68 -17.37
N PHE A 137 -10.65 -5.83 -16.44
CA PHE A 137 -9.78 -5.07 -15.56
C PHE A 137 -10.12 -5.42 -14.11
N THR A 138 -9.12 -5.47 -13.24
CA THR A 138 -9.31 -5.73 -11.80
C THR A 138 -8.74 -4.59 -11.00
N LEU A 139 -9.56 -3.98 -10.16
CA LEU A 139 -9.09 -3.04 -9.15
C LEU A 139 -8.38 -3.80 -8.02
N GLY A 140 -7.52 -3.10 -7.29
CA GLY A 140 -6.91 -3.63 -6.08
C GLY A 140 -7.97 -3.98 -5.04
N THR A 141 -7.79 -5.10 -4.37
CA THR A 141 -8.68 -5.54 -3.29
C THR A 141 -8.72 -4.49 -2.17
N PRO A 142 -9.80 -4.43 -1.35
CA PRO A 142 -9.86 -3.50 -0.21
C PRO A 142 -8.64 -3.61 0.72
N THR A 143 -8.15 -4.84 0.93
CA THR A 143 -6.94 -5.10 1.72
C THR A 143 -5.70 -4.44 1.11
N GLU A 144 -5.48 -4.59 -0.20
CA GLU A 144 -4.35 -3.96 -0.90
C GLU A 144 -4.44 -2.44 -0.87
N ARG A 145 -5.65 -1.87 -1.04
CA ARG A 145 -5.86 -0.42 -0.95
C ARG A 145 -5.53 0.13 0.44
N ILE A 146 -5.84 -0.60 1.49
CA ILE A 146 -5.55 -0.19 2.87
C ILE A 146 -4.09 -0.33 3.21
N ASP A 147 -3.46 -1.44 2.80
CA ASP A 147 -2.02 -1.60 2.97
C ASP A 147 -1.27 -0.47 2.25
N ALA A 148 -1.71 -0.03 1.06
CA ALA A 148 -1.15 1.13 0.38
C ALA A 148 -1.33 2.44 1.17
N VAL A 149 -2.50 2.67 1.78
CA VAL A 149 -2.72 3.86 2.62
C VAL A 149 -1.87 3.82 3.90
N ILE A 150 -1.76 2.66 4.56
CA ILE A 150 -0.92 2.50 5.75
C ILE A 150 0.55 2.73 5.39
N GLU A 151 1.00 2.15 4.28
CA GLU A 151 2.34 2.37 3.76
C GLU A 151 2.62 3.86 3.55
N ALA A 152 1.72 4.57 2.85
CA ALA A 152 1.92 5.98 2.51
C ALA A 152 1.83 6.92 3.72
N VAL A 153 0.92 6.64 4.67
CA VAL A 153 0.58 7.59 5.74
C VAL A 153 1.28 7.30 7.07
N LEU A 154 1.49 6.03 7.40
CA LEU A 154 1.97 5.61 8.73
C LEU A 154 3.37 4.99 8.72
N VAL A 155 3.84 4.48 7.58
CA VAL A 155 5.12 3.77 7.48
C VAL A 155 6.17 4.61 6.76
N LYS A 156 5.81 5.22 5.61
CA LYS A 156 6.68 6.16 4.91
C LYS A 156 6.80 7.46 5.69
N PRO A 157 7.97 8.14 5.64
CA PRO A 157 8.26 9.35 6.43
C PRO A 157 7.54 10.62 5.92
N CYS A 158 6.29 10.51 5.46
CA CYS A 158 5.58 11.57 4.74
C CYS A 158 4.78 12.51 5.64
N SER A 159 4.40 12.11 6.86
CA SER A 159 3.35 12.80 7.63
C SER A 159 3.82 13.40 8.95
N GLY A 160 4.99 13.01 9.48
CA GLY A 160 5.42 13.33 10.85
C GLY A 160 4.52 12.75 11.95
N PHE A 161 3.39 12.15 11.59
CA PHE A 161 2.39 11.62 12.49
C PHE A 161 2.59 10.12 12.65
N SER A 162 2.52 9.64 13.89
CA SER A 162 2.62 8.21 14.20
C SER A 162 1.51 7.82 15.18
N ILE A 163 1.06 6.58 15.07
CA ILE A 163 0.02 6.03 15.94
C ILE A 163 0.62 5.07 16.97
N SER A 164 0.03 5.04 18.16
CA SER A 164 0.40 4.06 19.18
C SER A 164 -0.14 2.67 18.86
N HIS A 165 0.41 1.63 19.51
CA HIS A 165 -0.07 0.26 19.41
C HIS A 165 -1.58 0.13 19.64
N LYS A 166 -2.11 0.80 20.69
CA LYS A 166 -3.54 0.74 21.03
C LYS A 166 -4.41 1.34 19.92
N VAL A 167 -3.97 2.44 19.30
CA VAL A 167 -4.69 3.06 18.17
C VAL A 167 -4.59 2.18 16.93
N ALA A 168 -3.43 1.58 16.64
CA ALA A 168 -3.27 0.63 15.54
C ALA A 168 -4.20 -0.58 15.70
N LEU A 169 -4.27 -1.17 16.90
CA LEU A 169 -5.21 -2.25 17.21
C LEU A 169 -6.67 -1.82 17.06
N PHE A 170 -7.02 -0.61 17.49
CA PHE A 170 -8.35 -0.06 17.31
C PHE A 170 -8.70 0.06 15.83
N LEU A 171 -7.83 0.67 15.01
CA LEU A 171 -8.04 0.83 13.56
C LEU A 171 -8.19 -0.52 12.86
N ARG A 172 -7.36 -1.51 13.23
CA ARG A 172 -7.47 -2.89 12.73
C ARG A 172 -8.81 -3.52 13.07
N ASN A 173 -9.21 -3.45 14.34
CA ASN A 173 -10.45 -4.07 14.80
C ASN A 173 -11.68 -3.34 14.24
N TYR A 174 -11.61 -2.01 14.11
CA TYR A 174 -12.65 -1.19 13.50
C TYR A 174 -12.85 -1.58 12.03
N PHE A 175 -11.75 -1.69 11.28
CA PHE A 175 -11.79 -2.14 9.89
C PHE A 175 -12.42 -3.54 9.75
N ALA A 176 -12.04 -4.46 10.62
CA ALA A 176 -12.55 -5.84 10.59
C ALA A 176 -14.02 -5.99 11.04
N ARG A 177 -14.54 -5.09 11.89
CA ARG A 177 -15.88 -5.21 12.50
C ARG A 177 -16.97 -4.37 11.83
N GLN A 178 -16.59 -3.32 11.13
CA GLN A 178 -17.53 -2.45 10.39
C GLN A 178 -17.71 -2.98 8.97
N ASP A 179 -17.92 -2.08 8.00
CA ASP A 179 -18.17 -2.42 6.60
C ASP A 179 -16.91 -2.72 5.78
N GLY A 180 -15.72 -2.68 6.40
CA GLY A 180 -14.46 -2.98 5.71
C GLY A 180 -14.13 -2.03 4.55
N THR A 181 -14.62 -0.78 4.58
CA THR A 181 -14.37 0.20 3.52
C THR A 181 -13.16 1.08 3.81
N LEU A 182 -12.48 1.52 2.75
CA LEU A 182 -11.35 2.45 2.84
C LEU A 182 -11.81 3.79 3.41
N THR A 183 -12.98 4.29 2.99
CA THR A 183 -13.59 5.51 3.54
C THR A 183 -13.74 5.46 5.06
N SER A 184 -14.21 4.33 5.61
CA SER A 184 -14.38 4.18 7.06
C SER A 184 -13.04 4.20 7.82
N PHE A 185 -12.01 3.55 7.25
CA PHE A 185 -10.66 3.54 7.80
C PHE A 185 -10.04 4.94 7.79
N ILE A 186 -10.11 5.64 6.66
CA ILE A 186 -9.63 7.02 6.53
C ILE A 186 -10.34 7.95 7.53
N ARG A 187 -11.66 7.79 7.71
CA ARG A 187 -12.41 8.57 8.71
C ARG A 187 -11.90 8.33 10.12
N ALA A 188 -11.68 7.07 10.51
CA ALA A 188 -11.15 6.73 11.83
C ALA A 188 -9.73 7.30 12.03
N LEU A 189 -8.89 7.24 11.00
CA LEU A 189 -7.55 7.84 11.03
C LEU A 189 -7.61 9.36 11.16
N LYS A 190 -8.51 10.04 10.42
CA LYS A 190 -8.74 11.48 10.55
C LYS A 190 -9.17 11.86 11.96
N ILE A 191 -10.02 11.07 12.61
CA ILE A 191 -10.43 11.31 14.01
C ILE A 191 -9.22 11.21 14.95
N ALA A 192 -8.35 10.20 14.77
CA ALA A 192 -7.13 10.07 15.56
C ALA A 192 -6.19 11.28 15.37
N CYS A 193 -6.04 11.77 14.14
CA CYS A 193 -5.30 12.99 13.85
C CYS A 193 -5.90 14.21 14.57
N VAL A 194 -7.21 14.44 14.42
CA VAL A 194 -7.91 15.57 15.05
C VAL A 194 -7.76 15.52 16.58
N GLN A 195 -7.90 14.35 17.18
CA GLN A 195 -7.70 14.19 18.63
C GLN A 195 -6.27 14.52 19.05
N HIS A 196 -5.26 14.03 18.34
CA HIS A 196 -3.87 14.35 18.67
C HIS A 196 -3.58 15.85 18.54
N PHE A 197 -3.90 16.45 17.39
CA PHE A 197 -3.62 17.85 17.09
C PHE A 197 -4.41 18.84 17.96
N SER A 198 -5.56 18.43 18.50
CA SER A 198 -6.36 19.28 19.40
C SER A 198 -5.94 19.19 20.86
N MET A 199 -5.31 18.08 21.27
CA MET A 199 -4.99 17.81 22.68
C MET A 199 -3.52 18.06 23.03
N GLU A 200 -2.62 17.93 22.06
CA GLU A 200 -1.18 18.05 22.28
C GLU A 200 -0.66 19.39 21.72
N PRO A 201 -0.34 20.38 22.56
CA PRO A 201 0.11 21.68 22.10
C PRO A 201 1.45 21.64 21.36
N LEU A 202 2.27 20.59 21.52
CA LEU A 202 3.53 20.43 20.79
C LEU A 202 3.36 19.82 19.40
N SER A 203 2.16 19.45 19.00
CA SER A 203 1.92 18.75 17.73
C SER A 203 2.27 19.59 16.50
N PHE A 204 2.36 20.92 16.62
CA PHE A 204 2.80 21.80 15.53
C PHE A 204 4.24 21.50 15.08
N ILE A 205 5.08 20.94 15.97
CA ILE A 205 6.46 20.58 15.68
C ILE A 205 6.54 19.44 14.64
N LEU A 206 5.49 18.61 14.54
CA LEU A 206 5.43 17.51 13.58
C LEU A 206 5.49 18.00 12.13
N GLY A 207 4.96 19.19 11.82
CA GLY A 207 5.06 19.80 10.50
C GLY A 207 6.50 20.13 10.09
N GLY A 208 7.36 20.46 11.05
CA GLY A 208 8.80 20.66 10.84
C GLY A 208 9.57 19.35 10.66
N LEU A 209 9.04 18.23 11.16
CA LEU A 209 9.65 16.91 10.93
C LEU A 209 9.39 16.38 9.52
N SER A 210 8.28 16.79 8.88
CA SER A 210 7.93 16.39 7.51
C SER A 210 8.59 17.22 6.40
N SER A 211 9.02 18.46 6.67
CA SER A 211 9.71 19.29 5.68
C SER A 211 11.21 18.92 5.59
N GLU A 212 11.77 18.91 4.38
CA GLU A 212 13.23 18.88 4.17
C GLU A 212 13.86 20.28 4.30
N GLU A 213 13.05 21.33 4.41
CA GLU A 213 13.54 22.68 4.66
C GLU A 213 13.90 22.84 6.14
N ASP A 214 15.18 22.67 6.43
CA ASP A 214 15.78 22.95 7.71
C ASP A 214 15.50 24.40 8.16
N GLY A 215 14.95 24.53 9.38
CA GLY A 215 15.43 25.59 10.28
C GLY A 215 14.59 26.84 10.49
N GLN A 216 13.33 26.95 10.05
CA GLN A 216 12.56 28.20 10.25
C GLN A 216 11.42 28.16 11.28
N VAL A 217 11.04 27.00 11.84
CA VAL A 217 9.83 26.91 12.70
C VAL A 217 9.98 27.58 14.07
N LEU A 218 11.18 28.05 14.43
CA LEU A 218 11.50 28.37 15.83
C LEU A 218 12.25 29.70 16.00
N GLN A 219 11.71 30.80 15.47
CA GLN A 219 12.30 32.14 15.60
C GLN A 219 11.70 33.00 16.73
N ASP A 220 10.59 32.57 17.36
CA ASP A 220 9.95 33.34 18.44
C ASP A 220 10.36 32.87 19.85
N GLY A 221 11.18 33.68 20.53
CA GLY A 221 11.82 33.33 21.80
C GLY A 221 10.87 33.08 22.98
N LEU A 222 9.67 33.66 22.99
CA LEU A 222 8.69 33.46 24.08
C LEU A 222 7.86 32.17 23.90
N LEU A 223 7.48 31.84 22.67
CA LEU A 223 6.85 30.55 22.35
C LEU A 223 7.80 29.40 22.65
N LEU A 224 9.09 29.60 22.35
CA LEU A 224 10.14 28.63 22.57
C LEU A 224 10.28 28.21 24.05
N GLN A 225 10.16 29.16 24.99
CA GLN A 225 10.29 28.88 26.41
C GLN A 225 9.10 28.07 26.96
N MET A 226 7.88 28.36 26.50
CA MET A 226 6.69 27.57 26.88
C MET A 226 6.71 26.17 26.27
N VAL A 227 7.15 26.07 25.00
CA VAL A 227 7.34 24.81 24.26
C VAL A 227 8.35 23.91 24.96
N PHE A 228 9.52 24.44 25.35
CA PHE A 228 10.51 23.66 26.07
C PHE A 228 10.03 23.21 27.44
N LYS A 229 9.34 24.08 28.19
CA LYS A 229 8.76 23.69 29.49
C LYS A 229 7.80 22.51 29.32
N HIS A 230 6.86 22.60 28.39
CA HIS A 230 5.90 21.52 28.15
C HIS A 230 6.58 20.24 27.64
N ALA A 231 7.57 20.37 26.76
CA ALA A 231 8.32 19.23 26.22
C ALA A 231 9.13 18.49 27.29
N PHE A 232 9.71 19.21 28.25
CA PHE A 232 10.46 18.63 29.35
C PHE A 232 9.56 17.98 30.42
N ASP A 233 8.30 18.41 30.52
CA ASP A 233 7.29 17.78 31.38
C ASP A 233 6.77 16.45 30.81
N LEU A 234 7.10 16.10 29.56
CA LEU A 234 6.67 14.84 28.96
C LEU A 234 7.32 13.61 29.64
N PRO A 235 6.57 12.52 29.87
CA PRO A 235 7.08 11.32 30.55
C PRO A 235 8.30 10.68 29.89
N SER A 236 8.42 10.78 28.56
CA SER A 236 9.56 10.27 27.79
C SER A 236 10.86 11.00 28.10
N TYR A 237 10.78 12.32 28.37
CA TYR A 237 11.92 13.14 28.73
C TYR A 237 12.24 13.01 30.22
N ALA A 238 11.22 12.96 31.09
CA ALA A 238 11.40 12.71 32.52
C ALA A 238 12.06 11.36 32.85
N ARG A 239 11.87 10.34 31.99
CA ARG A 239 12.53 9.03 32.12
C ARG A 239 14.03 9.08 31.79
N ASN A 240 14.44 9.96 30.87
CA ASN A 240 15.81 10.14 30.44
C ASN A 240 16.38 11.39 31.09
N LYS A 241 16.82 11.32 32.36
CA LYS A 241 17.45 12.46 33.05
C LYS A 241 18.58 13.05 32.18
N PRO A 242 18.41 14.22 31.57
CA PRO A 242 19.50 14.84 30.81
C PRO A 242 20.41 15.60 31.77
N ARG A 243 21.70 15.66 31.44
CA ARG A 243 22.67 16.49 32.17
C ARG A 243 22.43 17.99 31.96
N GLU A 244 21.73 18.41 30.90
CA GLU A 244 21.48 19.83 30.59
C GLU A 244 20.14 20.03 29.85
N HIS A 245 19.39 21.08 30.22
CA HIS A 245 18.15 21.51 29.58
C HIS A 245 18.43 22.71 28.67
N ASN A 246 18.78 22.46 27.41
CA ASN A 246 18.99 23.52 26.41
C ASN A 246 18.26 23.21 25.09
N GLY A 247 18.04 24.25 24.28
CA GLY A 247 17.34 24.11 22.99
C GLY A 247 18.07 23.21 21.98
N GLU A 248 19.40 23.12 22.07
CA GLU A 248 20.23 22.24 21.23
C GLU A 248 20.01 20.76 21.52
N SER A 249 19.80 20.39 22.78
CA SER A 249 19.47 19.01 23.17
C SER A 249 18.12 18.57 22.60
N PHE A 250 17.16 19.50 22.55
CA PHE A 250 15.83 19.26 22.00
C PHE A 250 15.86 19.08 20.48
N THR A 251 16.55 19.97 19.74
CA THR A 251 16.69 19.84 18.29
C THR A 251 17.46 18.58 17.89
N ARG A 252 18.50 18.23 18.66
CA ARG A 252 19.21 16.95 18.50
C ARG A 252 18.28 15.75 18.72
N GLY A 253 17.49 15.77 19.80
CA GLY A 253 16.51 14.71 20.09
C GLY A 253 15.47 14.54 18.99
N LEU A 254 14.97 15.64 18.42
CA LEU A 254 14.04 15.61 17.29
C LEU A 254 14.68 15.04 16.01
N SER A 255 15.93 15.41 15.71
CA SER A 255 16.68 14.86 14.57
C SER A 255 16.89 13.35 14.71
N GLU A 256 17.28 12.88 15.89
CA GLU A 256 17.42 11.45 16.17
C GLU A 256 16.08 10.71 16.11
N LEU A 257 15.00 11.32 16.60
CA LEU A 257 13.65 10.76 16.46
C LEU A 257 13.24 10.63 14.99
N LYS A 258 13.49 11.65 14.16
CA LYS A 258 13.21 11.63 12.71
C LYS A 258 13.99 10.49 12.02
N LYS A 259 15.27 10.33 12.35
CA LYS A 259 16.09 9.21 11.87
C LYS A 259 15.49 7.87 12.30
N LEU A 260 15.18 7.69 13.58
CA LEU A 260 14.62 6.44 14.11
C LEU A 260 13.28 6.09 13.47
N GLN A 261 12.40 7.07 13.26
CA GLN A 261 11.14 6.86 12.56
C GLN A 261 11.35 6.41 11.11
N LYS A 262 12.27 7.06 10.37
CA LYS A 262 12.62 6.66 9.01
C LYS A 262 13.16 5.23 8.96
N HIS A 263 14.10 4.90 9.84
CA HIS A 263 14.66 3.54 9.93
C HIS A 263 13.56 2.52 10.22
N ARG A 264 12.73 2.77 11.23
CA ARG A 264 11.60 1.90 11.58
C ARG A 264 10.66 1.68 10.41
N GLY A 265 10.31 2.73 9.67
CA GLY A 265 9.48 2.63 8.47
C GLY A 265 10.07 1.66 7.44
N ILE A 266 11.37 1.82 7.13
CA ILE A 266 12.11 0.93 6.22
C ILE A 266 12.09 -0.51 6.74
N MET A 267 12.32 -0.73 8.03
CA MET A 267 12.30 -2.07 8.63
C MET A 267 10.94 -2.75 8.46
N VAL A 268 9.86 -2.02 8.74
CA VAL A 268 8.48 -2.52 8.59
C VAL A 268 8.18 -2.85 7.12
N LEU A 269 8.68 -2.06 6.17
CA LEU A 269 8.51 -2.35 4.73
C LEU A 269 9.27 -3.61 4.31
N CYS A 270 10.51 -3.81 4.78
CA CYS A 270 11.24 -5.05 4.55
C CYS A 270 10.47 -6.27 5.11
N LEU A 271 9.92 -6.15 6.32
CA LEU A 271 9.08 -7.20 6.90
C LEU A 271 7.82 -7.47 6.08
N TYR A 272 7.19 -6.41 5.56
CA TYR A 272 6.00 -6.52 4.73
C TYR A 272 6.29 -7.18 3.37
N GLU A 273 7.40 -6.85 2.70
CA GLU A 273 7.81 -7.53 1.46
C GLU A 273 7.97 -9.05 1.64
N ALA A 274 8.51 -9.48 2.77
CA ALA A 274 8.56 -10.91 3.11
C ALA A 274 7.17 -11.46 3.49
N GLY A 275 6.36 -10.69 4.21
CA GLY A 275 5.01 -11.05 4.62
C GLY A 275 4.04 -11.27 3.45
N LYS A 276 4.26 -10.61 2.30
CA LYS A 276 3.46 -10.80 1.07
C LYS A 276 3.42 -12.27 0.61
N TYR A 277 4.50 -13.02 0.82
CA TYR A 277 4.56 -14.44 0.45
C TYR A 277 3.65 -15.34 1.32
N ASP A 278 3.19 -14.84 2.45
CA ASP A 278 2.24 -15.53 3.34
C ASP A 278 0.94 -14.75 3.55
N LYS A 279 0.65 -13.79 2.65
CA LYS A 279 -0.57 -12.94 2.67
C LYS A 279 -0.77 -12.18 3.99
N ILE A 280 0.33 -11.79 4.64
CA ILE A 280 0.30 -11.01 5.87
C ILE A 280 0.01 -9.54 5.51
N ARG A 281 -0.98 -8.94 6.18
CA ARG A 281 -1.34 -7.53 5.98
C ARG A 281 -0.34 -6.60 6.63
N LEU A 282 -0.12 -5.42 6.04
CA LEU A 282 0.79 -4.41 6.59
C LEU A 282 0.30 -3.91 7.95
N LEU A 283 -1.02 -3.74 8.12
CA LEU A 283 -1.60 -3.31 9.40
C LEU A 283 -1.31 -4.28 10.55
N ASP A 284 -1.31 -5.59 10.26
CA ASP A 284 -1.07 -6.64 11.24
C ASP A 284 0.39 -6.63 11.70
N LEU A 285 1.32 -6.52 10.74
CA LEU A 285 2.76 -6.34 11.02
C LEU A 285 3.03 -5.05 11.79
N LEU A 286 2.38 -3.94 11.41
CA LEU A 286 2.53 -2.67 12.10
C LEU A 286 2.02 -2.74 13.54
N CYS A 287 0.88 -3.40 13.78
CA CYS A 287 0.35 -3.61 15.13
C CYS A 287 1.33 -4.42 15.99
N GLU A 288 1.87 -5.52 15.46
CA GLU A 288 2.87 -6.33 16.15
C GLU A 288 4.15 -5.54 16.40
N ALA A 289 4.69 -4.86 15.39
CA ALA A 289 5.89 -4.03 15.53
C ALA A 289 5.73 -2.83 16.48
N LEU A 290 4.49 -2.41 16.78
CA LEU A 290 4.18 -1.37 17.77
C LEU A 290 4.02 -1.91 19.19
N ASP A 291 3.90 -3.23 19.37
CA ASP A 291 3.59 -3.84 20.66
C ASP A 291 4.68 -3.54 21.71
N PRO A 292 4.36 -2.82 22.81
CA PRO A 292 5.33 -2.51 23.86
C PRO A 292 5.87 -3.77 24.55
N ASP A 293 5.13 -4.88 24.56
CA ASP A 293 5.59 -6.12 25.20
C ASP A 293 6.76 -6.75 24.44
N LEU A 294 6.86 -6.56 23.11
CA LEU A 294 8.05 -6.94 22.35
C LEU A 294 9.29 -6.11 22.76
N TYR A 295 9.09 -4.89 23.25
CA TYR A 295 10.16 -4.02 23.75
C TYR A 295 10.50 -4.28 25.22
N ASN A 296 9.57 -4.72 26.06
CA ASN A 296 9.85 -4.99 27.48
C ASN A 296 10.77 -6.21 27.70
N PHE A 297 10.76 -7.20 26.78
CA PHE A 297 11.78 -8.25 26.77
C PHE A 297 13.19 -7.77 26.38
N ARG A 298 13.33 -6.52 25.91
CA ARG A 298 14.60 -5.90 25.49
C ARG A 298 15.40 -5.30 26.65
N THR A 299 14.75 -5.01 27.79
CA THR A 299 15.35 -4.24 28.90
C THR A 299 15.67 -5.07 30.15
N ILE A 300 15.22 -6.32 30.22
CA ILE A 300 15.48 -7.19 31.37
C ILE A 300 16.91 -7.76 31.35
N ASP A 301 17.58 -7.80 30.18
CA ASP A 301 18.93 -8.38 30.02
C ASP A 301 20.09 -7.37 30.07
N THR A 302 19.83 -6.06 30.11
CA THR A 302 20.90 -5.03 30.24
C THR A 302 20.93 -4.41 31.63
N GLY A 303 21.11 -5.25 32.63
CA GLY A 303 21.40 -4.83 34.01
C GLY A 303 22.90 -4.73 34.28
N THR A 304 23.68 -3.96 33.51
CA THR A 304 25.01 -3.49 33.98
C THR A 304 25.44 -2.22 33.24
N GLU A 305 25.57 -1.16 34.04
CA GLU A 305 26.34 0.09 33.93
C GLU A 305 26.53 0.85 32.60
N LEU A 306 26.31 2.14 32.76
CA LEU A 306 26.51 3.29 31.89
C LEU A 306 27.96 3.37 31.38
N GLU A 307 28.18 3.35 30.05
CA GLU A 307 29.09 4.25 29.30
C GLU A 307 28.89 4.06 27.78
N GLU A 308 28.89 5.19 27.07
CA GLU A 308 28.98 5.43 25.62
C GLU A 308 27.88 4.91 24.66
N ASP A 309 27.28 5.90 23.96
CA ASP A 309 26.41 5.85 22.77
C ASP A 309 25.43 4.68 22.59
N PRO A 310 24.10 4.94 22.59
CA PRO A 310 23.11 3.95 22.16
C PRO A 310 23.14 3.84 20.63
N SER A 311 24.21 3.32 20.06
CA SER A 311 24.19 2.79 18.70
C SER A 311 23.47 1.44 18.74
N PRO A 312 22.37 1.23 17.99
CA PRO A 312 21.64 -0.04 18.08
C PRO A 312 22.41 -1.23 17.46
N PHE A 313 23.62 -0.99 16.93
CA PHE A 313 24.34 -1.95 16.10
C PHE A 313 25.86 -1.80 16.26
N SER A 314 26.35 -1.91 17.49
CA SER A 314 27.76 -2.17 17.80
C SER A 314 28.02 -3.68 17.93
N SER A 315 29.23 -4.07 17.59
CA SER A 315 29.71 -5.35 17.06
C SER A 315 29.73 -6.56 18.00
N ASN A 316 29.71 -7.76 17.39
CA ASN A 316 30.11 -9.06 17.93
C ASN A 316 29.20 -9.80 18.94
N TYR A 317 27.89 -9.73 18.76
CA TYR A 317 27.02 -10.74 19.37
C TYR A 317 26.90 -11.96 18.43
N SER A 318 27.54 -13.06 18.82
CA SER A 318 27.22 -14.38 18.30
C SER A 318 25.71 -14.62 18.47
N CYS A 319 25.01 -14.77 17.34
CA CYS A 319 23.56 -14.96 17.30
C CYS A 319 23.18 -16.41 17.68
N HIS A 320 23.62 -16.87 18.86
CA HIS A 320 23.40 -18.23 19.36
C HIS A 320 22.53 -18.32 20.61
N GLN A 321 21.94 -17.22 21.08
CA GLN A 321 20.91 -17.30 22.12
C GLN A 321 19.53 -17.36 21.48
N GLN A 322 18.91 -18.54 21.59
CA GLN A 322 17.51 -18.77 21.30
C GLN A 322 16.66 -17.84 22.19
N TYR A 323 16.22 -16.72 21.65
CA TYR A 323 15.23 -15.87 22.30
C TYR A 323 13.88 -16.60 22.28
N PRO A 324 13.29 -16.98 23.43
CA PRO A 324 12.04 -17.74 23.47
C PRO A 324 10.78 -16.92 23.14
N VAL A 325 10.90 -15.69 22.62
CA VAL A 325 9.84 -14.66 22.67
C VAL A 325 9.23 -14.31 21.32
N PHE A 326 9.77 -14.80 20.20
CA PHE A 326 8.92 -14.91 19.01
C PHE A 326 7.81 -15.90 19.38
N ARG A 327 6.64 -15.41 19.79
CA ARG A 327 5.44 -16.23 19.94
C ARG A 327 5.41 -17.14 18.73
N LYS A 328 5.50 -18.45 18.94
CA LYS A 328 5.23 -19.46 17.89
C LYS A 328 3.82 -19.14 17.36
N GLY A 329 3.71 -18.28 16.35
CA GLY A 329 2.43 -17.76 15.85
C GLY A 329 2.30 -16.25 15.60
N GLY A 330 3.28 -15.39 15.91
CA GLY A 330 3.23 -13.97 15.50
C GLY A 330 3.42 -13.77 13.99
N PHE A 331 2.92 -12.66 13.44
CA PHE A 331 3.04 -12.29 12.02
C PHE A 331 4.50 -12.07 11.60
N ILE A 332 5.33 -11.47 12.46
CA ILE A 332 6.76 -11.29 12.16
C ILE A 332 7.45 -12.65 12.11
N GLY A 333 7.19 -13.51 13.09
CA GLY A 333 7.73 -14.87 13.11
C GLY A 333 7.22 -15.75 11.96
N GLN A 334 6.00 -15.52 11.49
CA GLN A 334 5.45 -16.14 10.28
C GLN A 334 6.20 -15.67 9.03
N ALA A 335 6.44 -14.37 8.88
CA ALA A 335 7.20 -13.82 7.75
C ALA A 335 8.65 -14.35 7.73
N VAL A 336 9.34 -14.40 8.88
CA VAL A 336 10.70 -14.95 9.00
C VAL A 336 10.75 -16.42 8.60
N ARG A 337 9.80 -17.24 9.09
CA ARG A 337 9.70 -18.65 8.67
C ARG A 337 9.49 -18.76 7.18
N LYS A 338 8.63 -17.90 6.61
CA LYS A 338 8.36 -17.93 5.18
C LYS A 338 9.59 -17.68 4.34
N VAL A 339 10.47 -16.75 4.74
CA VAL A 339 11.74 -16.48 4.05
C VAL A 339 12.61 -17.74 3.94
N ARG A 340 12.65 -18.58 4.98
CA ARG A 340 13.41 -19.85 4.98
C ARG A 340 12.84 -20.87 3.99
N ASP A 341 11.55 -20.78 3.68
CA ASP A 341 10.82 -21.72 2.83
C ASP A 341 10.64 -21.21 1.37
N LEU A 342 11.14 -20.02 1.04
CA LEU A 342 10.95 -19.44 -0.29
C LEU A 342 11.75 -20.20 -1.36
N PRO A 343 11.21 -20.34 -2.59
CA PRO A 343 12.02 -20.69 -3.76
C PRO A 343 13.13 -19.67 -4.00
N ILE A 344 14.32 -20.12 -4.43
CA ILE A 344 15.51 -19.27 -4.60
C ILE A 344 15.27 -18.04 -5.49
N VAL A 345 14.45 -18.17 -6.54
CA VAL A 345 14.09 -17.06 -7.43
C VAL A 345 13.27 -16.00 -6.70
N GLN A 346 12.39 -16.41 -5.78
CA GLN A 346 11.60 -15.50 -4.95
C GLN A 346 12.45 -14.84 -3.88
N LEU A 347 13.38 -15.58 -3.26
CA LEU A 347 14.36 -15.02 -2.33
C LEU A 347 15.22 -13.94 -3.00
N CYS A 348 15.73 -14.18 -4.21
CA CYS A 348 16.51 -13.18 -4.94
C CYS A 348 15.70 -11.90 -5.22
N LYS A 349 14.42 -12.04 -5.60
CA LYS A 349 13.52 -10.89 -5.79
C LYS A 349 13.29 -10.14 -4.49
N LEU A 350 13.08 -10.85 -3.38
CA LEU A 350 12.91 -10.27 -2.06
C LEU A 350 14.14 -9.48 -1.62
N LEU A 351 15.33 -10.06 -1.76
CA LEU A 351 16.59 -9.40 -1.42
C LEU A 351 16.84 -8.16 -2.28
N GLN A 352 16.48 -8.20 -3.56
CA GLN A 352 16.53 -7.02 -4.42
C GLN A 352 15.59 -5.92 -3.92
N ARG A 353 14.35 -6.26 -3.54
CA ARG A 353 13.41 -5.28 -2.96
C ARG A 353 13.92 -4.70 -1.65
N TRP A 354 14.53 -5.52 -0.78
CA TRP A 354 15.16 -5.02 0.44
C TRP A 354 16.30 -4.07 0.15
N GLU A 355 17.15 -4.37 -0.84
CA GLU A 355 18.25 -3.49 -1.25
C GLU A 355 17.75 -2.12 -1.76
N GLU A 356 16.65 -2.11 -2.53
CA GLU A 356 15.98 -0.89 -3.01
C GLU A 356 15.40 -0.06 -1.85
N LEU A 357 14.86 -0.73 -0.81
CA LEU A 357 14.25 -0.06 0.34
C LEU A 357 15.28 0.48 1.35
N THR A 358 16.42 -0.18 1.50
CA THR A 358 17.40 0.14 2.55
C THR A 358 18.53 1.05 2.08
N VAL A 359 18.43 1.70 0.92
CA VAL A 359 19.48 2.58 0.36
C VAL A 359 19.98 3.60 1.40
N ASP A 360 19.06 4.15 2.18
CA ASP A 360 19.37 5.16 3.21
C ASP A 360 19.86 4.57 4.55
N VAL A 361 19.92 3.24 4.67
CA VAL A 361 20.35 2.51 5.88
C VAL A 361 21.61 1.72 5.55
N ILE A 362 22.74 2.43 5.50
CA ILE A 362 24.04 1.94 5.04
C ILE A 362 24.39 0.57 5.63
N LYS A 363 24.29 0.39 6.95
CA LYS A 363 24.66 -0.87 7.63
C LYS A 363 23.88 -2.09 7.13
N ILE A 364 22.59 -1.93 6.85
CA ILE A 364 21.73 -3.02 6.37
C ILE A 364 21.95 -3.25 4.88
N HIS A 365 22.06 -2.16 4.12
CA HIS A 365 22.31 -2.21 2.70
C HIS A 365 23.62 -2.94 2.36
N GLU A 366 24.70 -2.71 3.11
CA GLU A 366 25.96 -3.43 2.90
C GLU A 366 25.84 -4.93 3.22
N LYS A 367 25.15 -5.30 4.30
CA LYS A 367 24.87 -6.73 4.61
C LYS A 367 24.01 -7.40 3.53
N LEU A 368 23.09 -6.67 2.90
CA LEU A 368 22.28 -7.17 1.79
C LEU A 368 23.11 -7.37 0.52
N LYS A 369 24.05 -6.45 0.22
CA LYS A 369 25.01 -6.62 -0.89
C LYS A 369 25.89 -7.84 -0.70
N GLU A 370 26.40 -8.06 0.52
CA GLU A 370 27.16 -9.26 0.87
C GLU A 370 26.35 -10.55 0.68
N LEU A 371 25.07 -10.55 1.07
CA LEU A 371 24.19 -11.70 0.87
C LEU A 371 23.92 -11.97 -0.62
N ARG A 372 23.76 -10.91 -1.40
CA ARG A 372 23.47 -11.02 -2.84
C ARG A 372 24.69 -11.45 -3.65
N SER A 373 25.91 -11.09 -3.24
CA SER A 373 27.14 -11.51 -3.93
C SER A 373 27.33 -13.02 -3.88
N VAL A 374 26.93 -13.67 -2.78
CA VAL A 374 26.93 -15.13 -2.61
C VAL A 374 25.89 -15.83 -3.51
N LEU A 375 24.81 -15.12 -3.88
CA LEU A 375 23.72 -15.64 -4.71
C LEU A 375 23.93 -15.49 -6.22
N LYS A 376 24.88 -14.65 -6.67
CA LYS A 376 25.21 -14.54 -8.10
C LYS A 376 26.12 -15.72 -8.48
N PRO A 377 25.68 -16.69 -9.30
CA PRO A 377 26.61 -17.65 -9.85
C PRO A 377 27.56 -16.90 -10.79
N GLU A 378 28.85 -17.28 -10.77
CA GLU A 378 29.85 -16.85 -11.74
C GLU A 378 29.32 -17.13 -13.17
N ASN A 379 28.76 -16.11 -13.82
CA ASN A 379 28.57 -16.11 -15.25
C ASN A 379 29.90 -15.74 -15.90
N GLY A 380 30.71 -16.74 -16.24
CA GLY A 380 31.97 -16.50 -16.93
C GLY A 380 32.79 -17.74 -17.27
N LYS A 381 32.51 -18.34 -18.43
CA LYS A 381 33.43 -19.15 -19.26
C LYS A 381 34.22 -20.28 -18.56
N SER A 382 33.71 -21.50 -18.61
CA SER A 382 34.58 -22.68 -18.73
C SER A 382 34.46 -23.22 -20.15
N SER A 383 35.52 -22.99 -20.93
CA SER A 383 35.76 -23.59 -22.23
C SER A 383 35.65 -25.11 -22.17
N LYS A 384 35.18 -25.68 -23.28
CA LYS A 384 35.29 -27.11 -23.61
C LYS A 384 36.73 -27.58 -23.37
N GLU A 385 36.94 -28.48 -22.43
CA GLU A 385 37.78 -29.68 -22.58
C GLU A 385 37.66 -30.58 -21.33
N ASP A 386 37.80 -31.88 -21.58
CA ASP A 386 37.87 -33.00 -20.62
C ASP A 386 36.56 -33.61 -20.09
N MET A 387 35.82 -34.20 -21.03
CA MET A 387 35.02 -35.41 -20.79
C MET A 387 35.93 -36.60 -20.40
N ALA A 388 36.17 -36.81 -19.10
CA ALA A 388 36.39 -38.13 -18.49
C ALA A 388 36.67 -38.03 -16.97
N ASN A 389 35.78 -37.45 -16.17
CA ASN A 389 35.77 -37.62 -14.69
C ASN A 389 34.46 -37.11 -14.03
N ILE A 390 33.30 -37.40 -14.64
CA ILE A 390 32.02 -36.70 -14.38
C ILE A 390 30.99 -37.55 -13.60
N SER A 391 31.38 -38.37 -12.61
CA SER A 391 30.33 -38.97 -11.73
C SER A 391 30.53 -38.79 -10.22
N LYS A 392 31.71 -38.37 -9.76
CA LYS A 392 31.94 -38.08 -8.32
C LYS A 392 32.03 -36.58 -7.98
N ARG A 393 32.39 -35.71 -8.93
CA ARG A 393 32.50 -34.24 -8.68
C ARG A 393 31.16 -33.49 -8.72
N HIS A 394 30.14 -33.99 -9.42
CA HIS A 394 28.81 -33.35 -9.43
C HIS A 394 28.06 -33.51 -8.10
N ALA A 395 28.27 -34.62 -7.37
CA ALA A 395 27.69 -34.81 -6.04
C ALA A 395 28.30 -33.82 -5.02
N SER A 396 29.62 -33.64 -5.03
CA SER A 396 30.30 -32.70 -4.12
C SER A 396 30.02 -31.23 -4.45
N ARG A 397 29.95 -30.85 -5.74
CA ARG A 397 29.58 -29.48 -6.14
C ARG A 397 28.11 -29.16 -5.88
N SER A 398 27.20 -30.12 -6.04
CA SER A 398 25.79 -29.91 -5.68
C SER A 398 25.60 -29.84 -4.17
N GLN A 399 26.36 -30.59 -3.36
CA GLN A 399 26.38 -30.45 -1.91
C GLN A 399 26.89 -29.07 -1.46
N LEU A 400 28.01 -28.60 -2.01
CA LEU A 400 28.55 -27.26 -1.70
C LEU A 400 27.57 -26.14 -2.09
N TYR A 401 26.95 -26.24 -3.28
CA TYR A 401 25.93 -25.27 -3.71
C TYR A 401 24.66 -25.32 -2.84
N MET A 402 24.26 -26.50 -2.35
CA MET A 402 23.15 -26.67 -1.40
C MET A 402 23.48 -26.16 0.00
N GLU A 403 24.73 -26.30 0.47
CA GLU A 403 25.20 -25.75 1.75
C GLU A 403 25.29 -24.22 1.71
N ASP A 404 25.84 -23.66 0.64
CA ASP A 404 25.92 -22.20 0.43
C ASP A 404 24.53 -21.58 0.32
N THR A 405 23.60 -22.21 -0.40
CA THR A 405 22.21 -21.72 -0.47
C THR A 405 21.51 -21.81 0.88
N LYS A 406 21.67 -22.89 1.64
CA LYS A 406 21.11 -23.01 3.01
C LYS A 406 21.67 -21.94 3.94
N ALA A 407 22.97 -21.63 3.84
CA ALA A 407 23.60 -20.55 4.61
C ALA A 407 23.03 -19.17 4.25
N VAL A 408 22.69 -18.94 2.98
CA VAL A 408 22.03 -17.69 2.53
C VAL A 408 20.63 -17.54 3.13
N TYR A 409 19.80 -18.59 3.13
CA TYR A 409 18.47 -18.54 3.77
C TYR A 409 18.58 -18.21 5.26
N GLU A 410 19.52 -18.82 5.96
CA GLU A 410 19.69 -18.57 7.39
C GLU A 410 20.22 -17.16 7.66
N LYS A 411 21.17 -16.67 6.87
CA LYS A 411 21.64 -15.28 6.99
C LYS A 411 20.55 -14.27 6.65
N ALA A 412 19.67 -14.55 5.68
CA ALA A 412 18.52 -13.70 5.34
C ALA A 412 17.49 -13.68 6.48
N ALA A 413 17.21 -14.83 7.09
CA ALA A 413 16.34 -14.92 8.27
C ALA A 413 16.93 -14.18 9.48
N ILE A 414 18.23 -14.37 9.76
CA ILE A 414 18.94 -13.64 10.82
C ILE A 414 18.92 -12.13 10.57
N LEU A 415 19.13 -11.70 9.33
CA LEU A 415 19.05 -10.29 8.98
C LEU A 415 17.66 -9.75 9.29
N MET A 416 16.60 -10.44 8.86
CA MET A 416 15.20 -10.09 9.16
C MET A 416 14.89 -10.09 10.66
N GLU A 417 15.46 -10.99 11.44
CA GLU A 417 15.35 -10.98 12.90
C GLU A 417 16.08 -9.77 13.52
N CYS A 418 17.23 -9.37 12.96
CA CYS A 418 17.94 -8.15 13.35
C CYS A 418 17.18 -6.89 12.97
N MET A 419 16.41 -6.92 11.87
CA MET A 419 15.58 -5.81 11.42
C MET A 419 14.45 -5.46 12.41
N VAL A 420 14.08 -6.41 13.28
CA VAL A 420 13.03 -6.27 14.31
C VAL A 420 13.61 -5.77 15.64
N ARG A 421 14.93 -5.87 15.83
CA ARG A 421 15.67 -5.35 16.99
C ARG A 421 15.97 -3.87 16.76
#